data_AF-A0A520FAI1-F1
#
_entry.id   AF-A0A520FAI1-F1
#
_cell.length_a   1.000
_cell.length_b   1.000
_cell.length_c   1.000
_cell.angle_alpha   90.00
_cell.angle_beta   90.00
_cell.angle_gamma   90.00
#
_symmetry.space_group_name_H-M   'P 1'
#
loop_
_entity.id
_entity.type
_entity.pdbx_description
1 polymer ?
#
loop_
_entity_poly.entity_id
_entity_poly.type
_entity_poly.pdbx_seq_one_letter_code
_entity_poly.pdbx_strand_id
1 'polypeptide(L)'
;MSAEPDNLRADGDQPLPNLAGGDVPADPHLITAVARTAANIELRIHTSIAAYDVPAEQWFPAAAGVTVTVIVRTVDAVTGEVRYLPPAEPDEWARAIFSTADATRGYFLGAVDPDTGTHRRGQLAYRLYLDTDRRAIPAPRQLVTCPQYLLPAIEAHADITIPTTA
;
A
#
# COMPACT_ATOMS: atom_id res chain seq x y z
N MET A 1 5.04 7.43 -27.14
CA MET A 1 6.28 6.79 -26.69
C MET A 1 6.09 6.56 -25.20
N SER A 2 5.58 5.38 -24.84
CA SER A 2 5.23 5.03 -23.46
C SER A 2 6.50 4.64 -22.71
N ALA A 3 6.77 5.30 -21.59
CA ALA A 3 7.75 4.78 -20.63
C ALA A 3 7.11 3.53 -20.00
N GLU A 4 7.69 2.36 -20.23
CA GLU A 4 7.42 1.21 -19.37
C GLU A 4 7.82 1.60 -17.93
N PRO A 5 6.99 1.29 -16.92
CA PRO A 5 7.34 1.55 -15.53
C PRO A 5 8.58 0.72 -15.20
N ASP A 6 9.70 1.42 -15.01
CA ASP A 6 10.97 0.76 -14.73
C ASP A 6 10.83 -0.08 -13.46
N ASN A 7 11.09 -1.37 -13.65
CA ASN A 7 10.44 -2.47 -12.98
C ASN A 7 10.68 -2.48 -11.47
N LEU A 8 9.62 -2.43 -10.67
CA LEU A 8 9.65 -2.94 -9.30
C LEU A 8 10.03 -4.42 -9.37
N ARG A 9 11.30 -4.74 -9.12
CA ARG A 9 11.80 -6.12 -9.11
C ARG A 9 11.84 -6.62 -7.68
N ALA A 10 10.97 -7.58 -7.39
CA ALA A 10 11.11 -8.44 -6.23
C ALA A 10 12.41 -9.25 -6.36
N ASP A 11 12.95 -9.71 -5.23
CA ASP A 11 14.01 -10.71 -5.23
C ASP A 11 13.39 -12.06 -5.62
N GLY A 12 13.77 -12.57 -6.79
CA GLY A 12 13.04 -13.62 -7.51
C GLY A 12 11.85 -13.08 -8.32
N ASP A 13 11.48 -13.76 -9.40
CA ASP A 13 10.33 -13.42 -10.28
C ASP A 13 8.96 -13.57 -9.58
N GLN A 14 8.87 -13.22 -8.29
CA GLN A 14 7.65 -13.36 -7.51
C GLN A 14 6.62 -12.34 -8.01
N PRO A 15 5.47 -12.80 -8.54
CA PRO A 15 4.46 -11.91 -9.08
C PRO A 15 3.77 -11.14 -7.95
N LEU A 16 3.29 -9.93 -8.27
CA LEU A 16 2.42 -9.17 -7.38
C LEU A 16 1.14 -9.97 -7.05
N PRO A 17 0.52 -9.76 -5.87
CA PRO A 17 -0.72 -10.43 -5.53
C PRO A 17 -1.83 -10.00 -6.50
N ASN A 18 -2.61 -10.96 -7.02
CA ASN A 18 -3.75 -10.68 -7.88
C ASN A 18 -5.00 -10.34 -7.05
N LEU A 19 -5.24 -9.05 -6.81
CA LEU A 19 -6.38 -8.57 -6.02
C LEU A 19 -7.72 -8.60 -6.78
N ALA A 20 -7.69 -8.68 -8.11
CA ALA A 20 -8.89 -8.82 -8.95
C ALA A 20 -9.44 -10.25 -8.99
N GLY A 21 -8.65 -11.25 -8.55
CA GLY A 21 -9.04 -12.65 -8.48
C GLY A 21 -10.10 -12.93 -7.41
N GLY A 22 -10.94 -13.95 -7.65
CA GLY A 22 -12.03 -14.34 -6.75
C GLY A 22 -11.58 -15.01 -5.45
N ASP A 23 -10.43 -15.67 -5.43
CA ASP A 23 -9.89 -16.32 -4.24
C ASP A 23 -9.11 -15.33 -3.38
N VAL A 24 -9.54 -15.18 -2.12
CA VAL A 24 -8.77 -14.53 -1.07
C VAL A 24 -7.75 -15.55 -0.57
N PRO A 25 -6.45 -15.40 -0.84
CA PRO A 25 -5.46 -16.29 -0.26
C PRO A 25 -5.52 -16.15 1.26
N ALA A 26 -5.59 -17.27 1.98
CA ALA A 26 -5.56 -17.26 3.44
C ALA A 26 -4.19 -16.81 3.98
N ASP A 27 -3.14 -16.96 3.18
CA ASP A 27 -1.77 -16.61 3.56
C ASP A 27 -1.38 -15.19 3.10
N PRO A 28 -0.73 -14.40 3.98
CA PRO A 28 -0.21 -13.10 3.60
C PRO A 28 0.87 -13.26 2.52
N HIS A 29 0.72 -12.51 1.42
CA HIS A 29 1.68 -12.51 0.33
C HIS A 29 2.89 -11.65 0.73
N LEU A 30 4.07 -12.28 0.87
CA LEU A 30 5.31 -11.63 1.25
C LEU A 30 6.22 -11.43 0.03
N ILE A 31 6.56 -10.19 -0.29
CA ILE A 31 7.55 -9.83 -1.30
C ILE A 31 8.78 -9.24 -0.60
N THR A 32 9.97 -9.67 -0.99
CA THR A 32 11.23 -9.02 -0.60
C THR A 32 11.81 -8.26 -1.79
N ALA A 33 12.37 -7.08 -1.55
CA ALA A 33 13.03 -6.30 -2.59
C ALA A 33 14.18 -5.48 -2.01
N VAL A 34 15.26 -5.33 -2.78
CA VAL A 34 16.34 -4.41 -2.41
C VAL A 34 15.87 -2.98 -2.63
N ALA A 35 16.14 -2.08 -1.68
CA ALA A 35 15.82 -0.68 -1.82
C ALA A 35 16.65 -0.05 -2.96
N ARG A 36 15.96 0.62 -3.88
CA ARG A 36 16.59 1.31 -5.01
C ARG A 36 17.22 2.63 -4.58
N THR A 37 16.66 3.24 -3.54
CA THR A 37 17.06 4.57 -3.06
C THR A 37 18.08 4.55 -1.91
N ALA A 38 18.40 3.36 -1.36
CA ALA A 38 19.32 3.23 -0.24
C ALA A 38 20.08 1.91 -0.24
N ALA A 39 21.39 1.97 -0.03
CA ALA A 39 22.24 0.78 0.07
C ALA A 39 21.96 -0.03 1.35
N ASN A 40 22.09 -1.35 1.25
CA ASN A 40 21.93 -2.31 2.35
C ASN A 40 20.56 -2.25 3.04
N ILE A 41 19.52 -1.74 2.38
CA ILE A 41 18.15 -1.78 2.87
C ILE A 41 17.34 -2.78 2.02
N GLU A 42 16.60 -3.64 2.70
CA GLU A 42 15.62 -4.55 2.14
C GLU A 42 14.21 -4.08 2.54
N LEU A 43 13.30 -4.08 1.58
CA LEU A 43 11.87 -3.92 1.79
C LEU A 43 11.23 -5.31 1.92
N ARG A 44 10.55 -5.55 3.03
CA ARG A 44 9.71 -6.73 3.28
C ARG A 44 8.25 -6.32 3.25
N ILE A 45 7.59 -6.60 2.14
CA ILE A 45 6.27 -6.12 1.81
C ILE A 45 5.28 -7.25 2.08
N HIS A 46 4.46 -7.09 3.11
CA HIS A 46 3.43 -8.05 3.48
C HIS A 46 2.08 -7.53 3.00
N THR A 47 1.37 -8.33 2.22
CA THR A 47 0.00 -8.03 1.79
C THR A 47 -0.95 -9.02 2.43
N SER A 48 -1.93 -8.53 3.19
CA SER A 48 -3.02 -9.33 3.73
C SER A 48 -4.36 -8.85 3.20
N ILE A 49 -5.30 -9.78 3.08
CA ILE A 49 -6.65 -9.51 2.61
C ILE A 49 -7.61 -10.06 3.67
N ALA A 50 -8.49 -9.22 4.18
CA ALA A 50 -9.48 -9.60 5.18
C ALA A 50 -10.88 -9.19 4.73
N ALA A 51 -11.82 -10.12 4.76
CA ALA A 51 -13.23 -9.78 4.55
C ALA A 51 -13.74 -8.87 5.67
N TYR A 52 -14.65 -7.96 5.33
CA TYR A 52 -15.40 -7.20 6.30
C TYR A 52 -16.90 -7.34 6.03
N ASP A 53 -17.67 -7.28 7.10
CA ASP A 53 -19.12 -7.15 7.11
C ASP A 53 -19.48 -6.17 8.24
N VAL A 54 -19.99 -5.01 7.86
CA VAL A 54 -20.30 -3.88 8.72
C VAL A 54 -21.69 -3.35 8.39
N PRO A 55 -22.40 -2.75 9.36
CA PRO A 55 -23.71 -2.17 9.10
C PRO A 55 -23.65 -1.11 8.01
N ALA A 56 -24.51 -1.21 7.00
CA ALA A 56 -24.66 -0.19 5.97
C ALA A 56 -25.07 1.15 6.60
N GLU A 57 -24.43 2.24 6.18
CA GLU A 57 -24.87 3.60 6.51
C GLU A 57 -25.50 4.24 5.27
N GLN A 58 -26.49 5.11 5.48
CA GLN A 58 -27.25 5.76 4.40
C GLN A 58 -26.38 6.52 3.37
N TRP A 59 -25.15 6.91 3.75
CA TRP A 59 -24.18 7.59 2.88
C TRP A 59 -22.93 6.75 2.54
N PHE A 60 -22.84 5.51 3.06
CA PHE A 60 -21.74 4.57 2.81
C PHE A 60 -22.34 3.16 2.59
N PRO A 61 -22.71 2.82 1.35
CA PRO A 61 -23.53 1.66 1.05
C PRO A 61 -22.78 0.31 1.13
N ALA A 62 -21.45 0.33 1.16
CA ALA A 62 -20.65 -0.88 1.19
C ALA A 62 -20.66 -1.50 2.60
N ALA A 63 -21.65 -2.36 2.85
CA ALA A 63 -21.77 -3.16 4.06
C ALA A 63 -20.76 -4.30 4.10
N ALA A 64 -20.39 -4.86 2.95
CA ALA A 64 -19.48 -6.00 2.87
C ALA A 64 -18.44 -5.80 1.76
N GLY A 65 -17.33 -6.51 1.89
CA GLY A 65 -16.24 -6.45 0.93
C GLY A 65 -14.95 -7.01 1.51
N VAL A 66 -13.81 -6.54 1.01
CA VAL A 66 -12.50 -6.87 1.56
C VAL A 66 -11.65 -5.63 1.82
N THR A 67 -10.83 -5.74 2.84
CA THR A 67 -9.76 -4.81 3.14
C THR A 67 -8.45 -5.44 2.72
N VAL A 68 -7.69 -4.74 1.88
CA VAL A 68 -6.33 -5.10 1.51
C VAL A 68 -5.39 -4.22 2.32
N THR A 69 -4.53 -4.85 3.10
CA THR A 69 -3.53 -4.17 3.93
C THR A 69 -2.15 -4.48 3.38
N VAL A 70 -1.38 -3.44 3.03
CA VAL A 70 0.02 -3.57 2.65
C VAL A 70 0.87 -3.00 3.76
N ILE A 71 1.83 -3.78 4.23
CA ILE A 71 2.78 -3.40 5.25
C ILE A 71 4.17 -3.49 4.64
N VAL A 72 4.83 -2.34 4.49
CA VAL A 72 6.22 -2.28 4.02
C VAL A 72 7.12 -2.12 5.23
N ARG A 73 7.92 -3.15 5.52
CA ARG A 73 8.97 -3.07 6.54
C ARG A 73 10.31 -2.81 5.88
N THR A 74 11.06 -1.86 6.42
CA THR A 74 12.38 -1.48 5.91
C THR A 74 13.42 -1.94 6.91
N VAL A 75 14.28 -2.87 6.49
CA VAL A 75 15.28 -3.50 7.33
C VAL A 75 16.65 -3.43 6.70
N ASP A 76 17.70 -3.53 7.52
CA ASP A 76 19.05 -3.77 7.05
C ASP A 76 19.12 -5.16 6.41
N ALA A 77 19.67 -5.25 5.20
CA ALA A 77 19.72 -6.48 4.42
C ALA A 77 20.60 -7.57 5.08
N VAL A 78 21.55 -7.19 5.93
CA VAL A 78 22.48 -8.12 6.59
C VAL A 78 22.01 -8.46 8.00
N THR A 79 21.67 -7.44 8.79
CA THR A 79 21.35 -7.62 10.21
C THR A 79 19.87 -7.87 10.47
N GLY A 80 19.00 -7.53 9.52
CA GLY A 80 17.55 -7.56 9.69
C GLY A 80 17.02 -6.50 10.66
N GLU A 81 17.87 -5.60 11.15
CA GLU A 81 17.45 -4.52 12.04
C GLU A 81 16.59 -3.49 11.30
N VAL A 82 15.66 -2.87 12.00
CA VAL A 82 14.82 -1.80 11.45
C VAL A 82 15.67 -0.62 10.98
N ARG A 83 15.49 -0.23 9.71
CA ARG A 83 16.10 0.94 9.09
C ARG A 83 15.01 1.90 8.62
N TYR A 84 15.35 3.18 8.54
CA TYR A 84 14.45 4.18 7.97
C TYR A 84 14.71 4.30 6.47
N LEU A 85 13.62 4.34 5.70
CA LEU A 85 13.61 4.72 4.29
C LEU A 85 12.53 5.78 4.11
N PRO A 86 12.78 6.87 3.37
CA PRO A 86 11.73 7.81 3.01
C PRO A 86 10.53 7.13 2.31
N PRO A 87 9.28 7.59 2.52
CA PRO A 87 8.09 6.90 2.03
C PRO A 87 7.96 6.75 0.51
N ALA A 88 8.68 7.54 -0.29
CA ALA A 88 8.50 7.56 -1.75
C ALA A 88 8.57 6.16 -2.40
N GLU A 89 9.58 5.36 -2.04
CA GLU A 89 9.74 4.01 -2.58
C GLU A 89 8.73 3.00 -1.99
N PRO A 90 8.49 2.95 -0.66
CA PRO A 90 7.36 2.20 -0.07
C PRO A 90 5.98 2.53 -0.68
N ASP A 91 5.72 3.80 -0.99
CA ASP A 91 4.46 4.26 -1.59
C ASP A 91 4.29 3.71 -3.01
N GLU A 92 5.37 3.61 -3.79
CA GLU A 92 5.36 2.97 -5.11
C GLU A 92 4.98 1.50 -5.04
N TRP A 93 5.53 0.76 -4.08
CA TRP A 93 5.17 -0.63 -3.85
C TRP A 93 3.69 -0.81 -3.49
N ALA A 94 3.18 0.00 -2.57
CA ALA A 94 1.77 -0.03 -2.19
C ALA A 94 0.86 0.27 -3.40
N ARG A 95 1.22 1.27 -4.22
CA ARG A 95 0.46 1.61 -5.44
C ARG A 95 0.47 0.49 -6.46
N ALA A 96 1.62 -0.13 -6.71
CA ALA A 96 1.73 -1.24 -7.65
C ALA A 96 0.91 -2.46 -7.19
N ILE A 97 0.83 -2.72 -5.89
CA ILE A 97 -0.04 -3.78 -5.36
C ILE A 97 -1.52 -3.40 -5.57
N PHE A 98 -1.91 -2.18 -5.23
CA PHE A 98 -3.31 -1.73 -5.39
C PHE A 98 -3.77 -1.67 -6.85
N SER A 99 -2.89 -1.37 -7.81
CA SER A 99 -3.24 -1.34 -9.23
C SER A 99 -3.64 -2.72 -9.79
N THR A 100 -3.30 -3.82 -9.12
CA THR A 100 -3.77 -5.17 -9.49
C THR A 100 -5.29 -5.35 -9.31
N ALA A 101 -5.95 -4.45 -8.57
CA ALA A 101 -7.40 -4.35 -8.48
C ALA A 101 -7.99 -3.20 -9.33
N ASP A 102 -7.21 -2.65 -10.26
CA ASP A 102 -7.56 -1.42 -11.00
C ASP A 102 -7.93 -0.24 -10.07
N ALA A 103 -7.34 -0.23 -8.87
CA ALA A 103 -7.65 0.77 -7.86
C ALA A 103 -6.94 2.08 -8.19
N THR A 104 -7.73 3.14 -8.39
CA THR A 104 -7.23 4.52 -8.55
C THR A 104 -6.99 5.24 -7.23
N ARG A 105 -7.25 4.56 -6.11
CA ARG A 105 -7.14 5.10 -4.75
C ARG A 105 -6.52 4.08 -3.81
N GLY A 106 -5.87 4.58 -2.78
CA GLY A 106 -5.39 3.82 -1.64
C GLY A 106 -5.17 4.79 -0.48
N TYR A 107 -4.90 4.26 0.71
CA TYR A 107 -4.70 5.08 1.90
C TYR A 107 -3.34 4.78 2.52
N PHE A 108 -2.61 5.84 2.88
CA PHE A 108 -1.43 5.80 3.73
C PHE A 108 -1.86 5.98 5.20
N LEU A 109 -1.45 5.06 6.06
CA LEU A 109 -1.80 5.06 7.49
C LEU A 109 -0.64 5.57 8.36
N GLY A 110 0.57 5.65 7.81
CA GLY A 110 1.77 6.02 8.55
C GLY A 110 2.52 4.82 9.14
N ALA A 111 3.41 5.12 10.08
CA ALA A 111 4.23 4.14 10.77
C ALA A 111 3.46 3.49 11.93
N VAL A 112 2.39 2.77 11.60
CA VAL A 112 1.45 2.20 12.57
C VAL A 112 1.14 0.73 12.26
N ASP A 113 0.62 0.07 13.28
CA ASP A 113 -0.14 -1.16 13.18
C ASP A 113 -1.52 -0.81 12.61
N PRO A 114 -1.92 -1.38 11.45
CA PRO A 114 -3.12 -0.94 10.74
C PRO A 114 -4.43 -1.28 11.46
N ASP A 115 -4.41 -2.22 12.39
CA ASP A 115 -5.62 -2.63 13.11
C ASP A 115 -5.77 -1.87 14.43
N THR A 116 -4.66 -1.62 15.12
CA THR A 116 -4.67 -0.97 16.44
C THR A 116 -4.31 0.52 16.41
N GLY A 117 -3.74 1.03 15.32
CA GLY A 117 -3.20 2.39 15.22
C GLY A 117 -1.92 2.62 16.04
N THR A 118 -1.40 1.59 16.71
CA THR A 118 -0.18 1.70 17.54
C THR A 118 1.04 1.96 16.67
N HIS A 119 1.90 2.89 17.06
CA HIS A 119 3.13 3.20 16.32
C HIS A 119 4.06 1.97 16.18
N ARG A 120 4.57 1.73 14.96
CA ARG A 120 5.51 0.67 14.61
C ARG A 120 6.71 1.25 13.88
N ARG A 121 7.88 1.19 14.51
CA ARG A 121 9.13 1.69 13.91
C ARG A 121 9.53 0.83 12.71
N GLY A 122 9.99 1.46 11.63
CA GLY A 122 10.51 0.74 10.44
C GLY A 122 9.46 0.10 9.58
N GLN A 123 8.20 0.49 9.78
CA GLN A 123 7.06 -0.03 9.07
C GLN A 123 6.26 1.15 8.52
N LEU A 124 5.72 1.01 7.32
CA LEU A 124 4.69 1.87 6.77
C LEU A 124 3.49 1.00 6.40
N ALA A 125 2.30 1.43 6.81
CA ALA A 125 1.06 0.73 6.55
C ALA A 125 0.20 1.46 5.52
N TYR A 126 -0.43 0.68 4.66
CA TYR A 126 -1.31 1.14 3.60
C TYR A 126 -2.57 0.30 3.57
N ARG A 127 -3.67 0.90 3.12
CA ARG A 127 -4.96 0.23 3.06
C ARG A 127 -5.73 0.56 1.80
N LEU A 128 -6.38 -0.46 1.25
CA LEU A 128 -7.34 -0.36 0.15
C LEU A 128 -8.61 -1.09 0.58
N TYR A 129 -9.77 -0.51 0.24
CA TYR A 129 -11.07 -1.10 0.50
C TYR A 129 -11.72 -1.42 -0.81
N LEU A 130 -12.20 -2.66 -0.93
CA LEU A 130 -12.90 -3.15 -2.09
C LEU A 130 -14.30 -3.59 -1.67
N ASP A 131 -15.31 -3.29 -2.49
CA ASP A 131 -16.65 -3.86 -2.31
C ASP A 131 -16.69 -5.35 -2.72
N THR A 132 -17.88 -5.94 -2.66
CA THR A 132 -18.12 -7.33 -3.07
C THR A 132 -17.80 -7.61 -4.54
N ASP A 133 -17.83 -6.59 -5.40
CA ASP A 133 -17.47 -6.66 -6.82
C ASP A 133 -15.97 -6.41 -7.07
N ARG A 134 -15.16 -6.33 -6.01
CA ARG A 134 -13.73 -6.00 -6.04
C ARG A 134 -13.43 -4.60 -6.58
N ARG A 135 -14.39 -3.68 -6.52
CA ARG A 135 -14.17 -2.28 -6.92
C ARG A 135 -13.66 -1.46 -5.75
N ALA A 136 -12.68 -0.60 -6.02
CA ALA A 136 -12.14 0.31 -5.02
C ALA A 136 -13.19 1.32 -4.54
N ILE A 137 -13.42 1.35 -3.23
CA ILE A 137 -14.37 2.25 -2.57
C ILE A 137 -13.65 3.20 -1.59
N PRO A 138 -14.30 4.31 -1.17
CA PRO A 138 -13.81 5.08 -0.04
C PRO A 138 -13.74 4.24 1.25
N ALA A 139 -12.85 4.62 2.17
CA ALA A 139 -12.75 3.98 3.49
C ALA A 139 -14.11 3.99 4.23
N PRO A 140 -14.68 2.81 4.54
CA PRO A 140 -15.87 2.72 5.38
C PRO A 140 -15.53 3.23 6.78
N ARG A 141 -16.31 4.20 7.29
CA ARG A 141 -16.03 4.85 8.59
C ARG A 141 -15.95 3.87 9.75
N GLN A 142 -16.73 2.80 9.68
CA GLN A 142 -16.79 1.71 10.64
C GLN A 142 -15.46 0.93 10.75
N LEU A 143 -14.62 0.98 9.71
CA LEU A 143 -13.33 0.29 9.64
C LEU A 143 -12.13 1.21 9.93
N VAL A 144 -12.35 2.52 10.11
CA VAL A 144 -11.27 3.48 10.33
C VAL A 144 -10.87 3.49 11.80
N THR A 145 -9.78 2.79 12.15
CA THR A 145 -9.22 2.74 13.51
C THR A 145 -8.08 3.73 13.75
N CYS A 146 -7.50 4.29 12.69
CA CYS A 146 -6.41 5.27 12.75
C CYS A 146 -6.56 6.31 11.61
N PRO A 147 -5.82 7.44 11.65
CA PRO A 147 -5.81 8.39 10.55
C PRO A 147 -5.43 7.73 9.22
N GLN A 148 -6.16 8.08 8.17
CA GLN A 148 -5.96 7.56 6.81
C GLN A 148 -5.83 8.74 5.86
N TYR A 149 -4.66 8.87 5.24
CA TYR A 149 -4.37 9.90 4.26
C TYR A 149 -4.49 9.29 2.86
N LEU A 150 -5.03 10.03 1.90
CA LEU A 150 -5.06 9.55 0.52
C LEU A 150 -3.63 9.30 0.05
N LEU A 151 -3.37 8.09 -0.42
CA LEU A 151 -2.10 7.74 -1.07
C LEU A 151 -2.05 8.49 -2.40
N PRO A 152 -1.11 9.43 -2.60
CA PRO A 152 -1.05 10.22 -3.83
C PRO A 152 -0.89 9.30 -5.04
N ALA A 153 -1.65 9.56 -6.10
CA ALA A 153 -1.45 8.87 -7.38
C ALA A 153 -0.03 9.16 -7.91
N ILE A 154 0.47 8.27 -8.78
CA ILE A 154 1.68 8.58 -9.57
C ILE A 154 1.27 9.60 -10.63
N GLU A 155 1.03 10.85 -10.25
CA GLU A 155 1.08 11.93 -11.23
C GLU A 155 2.56 12.22 -11.50
N ALA A 156 2.96 12.03 -12.75
CA ALA A 156 4.27 12.35 -13.26
C ALA A 156 4.66 13.75 -12.80
N HIS A 157 5.75 13.83 -12.03
CA HIS A 157 6.54 15.02 -11.71
C HIS A 157 6.02 16.30 -12.41
N ALA A 158 4.99 16.93 -11.85
CA ALA A 158 4.68 18.29 -12.22
C ALA A 158 5.71 19.13 -11.46
N ASP A 159 6.76 19.54 -12.16
CA ASP A 159 7.74 20.51 -11.67
C ASP A 159 7.00 21.68 -11.02
N ILE A 160 7.03 21.72 -9.68
CA ILE A 160 6.65 22.91 -8.93
C ILE A 160 7.79 23.91 -9.17
N THR A 161 7.70 24.63 -10.28
CA THR A 161 8.57 25.77 -10.55
C THR A 161 8.06 26.90 -9.67
N ILE A 162 8.73 27.14 -8.55
CA ILE A 162 8.50 28.36 -7.76
C ILE A 162 9.04 29.53 -8.59
N PRO A 163 8.20 30.49 -9.03
CA PRO A 163 8.70 31.66 -9.73
C PRO A 163 9.53 32.47 -8.74
N THR A 164 10.85 32.54 -8.98
CA THR A 164 11.70 33.50 -8.29
C THR A 164 11.56 34.82 -9.05
N THR A 165 10.85 35.78 -8.45
CA THR A 165 10.79 37.15 -8.97
C THR A 165 12.16 37.80 -8.77
N ALA A 166 12.75 38.29 -9.87
CA ALA A 166 13.93 39.14 -9.86
C ALA A 166 13.62 40.57 -9.42
#